data_AF-A0A398CZB5-F1
#
_entry.id   AF-A0A398CZB5-F1
#
_cell.length_a   1.000
_cell.length_b   1.000
_cell.length_c   1.000
_cell.angle_alpha   90.00
_cell.angle_beta   90.00
_cell.angle_gamma   90.00
#
_symmetry.space_group_name_H-M   'P 1'
#
loop_
_entity.id
_entity.type
_entity.pdbx_description
1 polymer ?
#
loop_
_entity_poly.entity_id
_entity_poly.type
_entity_poly.pdbx_seq_one_letter_code
_entity_poly.pdbx_strand_id
1 'polypeptide(L)'
;MATWLFRGNPRDFDVNAYLQAHRDIRWFVHQQLLIPEMHLGDPVYIWRSDGGFPGTGGIVAHGFLSGPAVVRLDRNFVTWLRKEPNISIPTVLIRLDDIRLTPRSGCLLRTEILQDATLRNLHAISMPSVTNYKLTAVEDARLAQVWEARRLRDL
;
A
#
# COMPACT_ATOMS: atom_id res chain seq x y z
N MET A 1 5.75 10.68 -13.28
CA MET A 1 5.96 9.98 -12.01
C MET A 1 5.11 8.73 -12.06
N ALA A 2 5.60 7.61 -11.52
CA ALA A 2 4.83 6.37 -11.49
C ALA A 2 4.05 6.30 -10.18
N THR A 3 2.83 5.78 -10.22
CA THR A 3 2.05 5.52 -9.00
C THR A 3 2.08 4.03 -8.68
N TRP A 4 2.28 3.73 -7.40
CA TRP A 4 2.41 2.37 -6.91
C TRP A 4 1.26 1.99 -5.98
N LEU A 5 0.91 0.71 -5.98
CA LEU A 5 0.02 0.11 -5.00
C LEU A 5 0.75 -1.02 -4.29
N PHE A 6 0.94 -0.88 -2.99
CA PHE A 6 1.69 -1.83 -2.18
C PHE A 6 0.75 -2.58 -1.25
N ARG A 7 0.91 -3.89 -1.18
CA ARG A 7 -0.01 -4.77 -0.48
C ARG A 7 0.58 -5.28 0.82
N GLY A 8 -0.24 -5.20 1.87
CA GLY A 8 0.00 -5.78 3.18
C GLY A 8 -1.07 -6.82 3.51
N ASN A 9 -0.67 -7.87 4.22
CA ASN A 9 -1.58 -8.92 4.64
C ASN A 9 -1.62 -8.98 6.17
N PRO A 10 -2.79 -8.74 6.80
CA PRO A 10 -2.95 -8.85 8.24
C PRO A 10 -2.57 -10.20 8.85
N ARG A 11 -2.45 -11.25 8.03
CA ARG A 11 -1.96 -12.57 8.46
C ARG A 11 -0.45 -12.58 8.72
N ASP A 12 0.30 -11.73 8.03
CA ASP A 12 1.76 -11.65 8.13
C ASP A 12 2.19 -10.62 9.18
N PHE A 13 1.40 -9.56 9.40
CA PHE A 13 1.63 -8.54 10.44
C PHE A 13 0.39 -7.69 10.69
N ASP A 14 0.36 -6.93 11.78
CA ASP A 14 -0.71 -5.94 12.01
C ASP A 14 -0.48 -4.67 11.17
N VAL A 15 -1.09 -4.64 9.98
CA VAL A 15 -1.00 -3.52 9.03
C VAL A 15 -1.51 -2.22 9.67
N ASN A 16 -2.60 -2.28 10.45
CA ASN A 16 -3.22 -1.08 11.01
C ASN A 16 -2.33 -0.47 12.09
N ALA A 17 -1.88 -1.29 13.04
CA ALA A 17 -0.98 -0.83 14.10
C ALA A 17 0.31 -0.24 13.51
N TYR A 18 0.87 -0.88 12.47
CA TYR A 18 2.08 -0.39 11.82
C TYR A 18 1.90 0.98 11.16
N LEU A 19 0.86 1.15 10.33
CA LEU A 19 0.56 2.42 9.67
C LEU A 19 0.19 3.52 10.69
N GLN A 20 -0.51 3.17 11.77
CA GLN A 20 -0.90 4.14 12.79
C GLN A 20 0.29 4.68 13.59
N ALA A 21 1.24 3.81 13.92
CA ALA A 21 2.40 4.16 14.75
C ALA A 21 3.53 4.87 13.98
N HIS A 22 3.56 4.79 12.66
CA HIS A 22 4.69 5.26 11.85
C HIS A 22 4.23 6.11 10.68
N ARG A 23 4.85 7.28 10.50
CA ARG A 23 4.68 8.11 9.30
C ARG A 23 5.71 7.80 8.23
N ASP A 24 6.92 7.46 8.63
CA ASP A 24 7.94 6.92 7.75
C ASP A 24 7.96 5.39 7.91
N ILE A 25 7.40 4.69 6.93
CA ILE A 25 7.35 3.24 6.89
C ILE A 25 8.40 2.72 5.91
N ARG A 26 8.82 1.48 6.09
CA ARG A 26 9.48 0.73 5.02
C ARG A 26 8.63 -0.46 4.60
N TRP A 27 8.78 -0.86 3.33
CA TRP A 27 8.00 -1.92 2.71
C TRP A 27 8.89 -2.76 1.82
N PHE A 28 8.68 -4.08 1.81
CA PHE A 28 9.43 -4.99 0.95
C PHE A 28 9.05 -4.81 -0.52
N VAL A 29 10.06 -4.95 -1.38
CA VAL A 29 9.91 -5.01 -2.83
C VAL A 29 10.30 -6.41 -3.30
N HIS A 30 9.31 -7.29 -3.43
CA HIS A 30 9.55 -8.68 -3.81
C HIS A 30 9.86 -8.81 -5.31
N GLN A 31 9.25 -7.96 -6.13
CA GLN A 31 9.48 -7.92 -7.58
C GLN A 31 10.66 -6.98 -7.89
N GLN A 32 11.88 -7.49 -7.73
CA GLN A 32 13.11 -6.69 -7.90
C GLN A 32 13.23 -6.02 -9.28
N LEU A 33 12.62 -6.59 -10.32
CA LEU A 33 12.56 -6.01 -11.67
C LEU A 33 11.86 -4.64 -11.72
N LEU A 34 11.00 -4.31 -10.73
CA LEU A 34 10.30 -3.02 -10.65
C LEU A 34 11.16 -1.93 -10.02
N ILE A 35 12.24 -2.28 -9.31
CA ILE A 35 13.09 -1.33 -8.57
C ILE A 35 13.63 -0.20 -9.46
N PRO A 36 14.12 -0.45 -10.69
CA PRO A 36 14.62 0.62 -11.56
C PRO A 36 13.56 1.66 -11.96
N GLU A 37 12.27 1.34 -11.79
CA GLU A 37 11.16 2.25 -12.10
C GLU A 37 10.69 3.06 -10.89
N MET A 38 11.13 2.71 -9.67
CA MET A 38 10.71 3.34 -8.42
C MET A 38 11.59 4.55 -8.10
N HIS A 39 11.01 5.75 -8.17
CA HIS A 39 11.73 7.01 -8.00
C HIS A 39 11.27 7.78 -6.76
N LEU A 40 12.17 8.59 -6.20
CA LEU A 40 11.84 9.50 -5.10
C LEU A 40 10.64 10.38 -5.48
N GLY A 41 9.65 10.46 -4.59
CA GLY A 41 8.44 11.25 -4.78
C GLY A 41 7.33 10.53 -5.53
N ASP A 42 7.55 9.33 -6.08
CA ASP A 42 6.47 8.55 -6.69
C ASP A 42 5.34 8.29 -5.66
N PRO A 43 4.06 8.52 -6.02
CA PRO A 43 2.96 8.24 -5.11
C PRO A 43 2.79 6.75 -4.83
N VAL A 44 2.39 6.43 -3.61
CA VAL A 44 2.19 5.05 -3.15
C VAL A 44 0.88 4.95 -2.38
N TYR A 45 0.01 4.05 -2.79
CA TYR A 45 -1.16 3.62 -2.03
C TYR A 45 -0.88 2.31 -1.30
N ILE A 46 -1.45 2.14 -0.10
CA ILE A 46 -1.34 0.90 0.66
C ILE A 46 -2.66 0.13 0.61
N TRP A 47 -2.62 -1.07 0.05
CA TRP A 47 -3.70 -2.05 0.08
C TRP A 47 -3.56 -2.97 1.31
N ARG A 48 -4.54 -2.97 2.19
CA ARG A 48 -4.68 -3.96 3.26
C ARG A 48 -5.54 -5.13 2.76
N SER A 49 -5.04 -6.35 2.85
CA SER A 49 -5.83 -7.56 2.54
C SER A 49 -6.91 -7.81 3.59
N ASP A 50 -7.94 -8.58 3.24
CA ASP A 50 -9.06 -8.95 4.14
C ASP A 50 -8.61 -9.68 5.43
N GLY A 51 -7.41 -10.27 5.46
CA GLY A 51 -6.85 -10.88 6.68
C GLY A 51 -7.60 -12.11 7.22
N GLY A 52 -8.64 -12.58 6.52
CA GLY A 52 -9.55 -13.63 7.00
C GLY A 52 -10.97 -13.14 7.31
N PHE A 53 -11.22 -11.83 7.23
CA PHE A 53 -12.54 -11.22 7.38
C PHE A 53 -12.97 -10.62 6.03
N PRO A 54 -13.77 -11.35 5.22
CA PRO A 54 -14.15 -10.92 3.88
C PRO A 54 -14.76 -9.51 3.86
N GLY A 55 -14.35 -8.67 2.91
CA GLY A 55 -14.89 -7.32 2.71
C GLY A 55 -14.20 -6.24 3.56
N THR A 56 -13.19 -6.56 4.34
CA THR A 56 -12.44 -5.60 5.18
C THR A 56 -11.16 -5.07 4.53
N GLY A 57 -10.75 -5.69 3.42
CA GLY A 57 -9.61 -5.29 2.61
C GLY A 57 -9.93 -4.11 1.70
N GLY A 58 -8.88 -3.47 1.19
CA GLY A 58 -8.99 -2.28 0.36
C GLY A 58 -7.81 -1.33 0.58
N ILE A 59 -7.95 -0.10 0.08
CA ILE A 59 -6.91 0.93 0.15
C ILE A 59 -7.11 1.75 1.43
N VAL A 60 -6.05 1.85 2.23
CA VAL A 60 -6.11 2.37 3.61
C VAL A 60 -5.11 3.48 3.91
N ALA A 61 -4.17 3.75 3.01
CA ALA A 61 -3.23 4.86 3.17
C ALA A 61 -2.69 5.30 1.81
N HIS A 62 -2.16 6.52 1.82
CA HIS A 62 -1.43 7.15 0.74
C HIS A 62 -0.13 7.76 1.29
N GLY A 63 0.86 7.93 0.41
CA GLY A 63 2.14 8.52 0.71
C GLY A 63 3.03 8.58 -0.52
N PHE A 64 4.32 8.79 -0.32
CA PHE A 64 5.30 8.92 -1.39
C PHE A 64 6.58 8.16 -1.08
N LEU A 65 7.24 7.63 -2.11
CA LEU A 65 8.57 7.07 -1.96
C LEU A 65 9.54 8.14 -1.46
N SER A 66 10.17 7.91 -0.30
CA SER A 66 11.08 8.86 0.36
C SER A 66 12.55 8.42 0.31
N GLY A 67 12.84 7.30 -0.36
CA GLY A 67 14.20 6.84 -0.59
C GLY A 67 14.27 5.63 -1.54
N PRO A 68 15.47 5.26 -1.99
CA PRO A 68 15.67 4.16 -2.93
C PRO A 68 15.38 2.80 -2.29
N ALA A 69 15.05 1.81 -3.13
CA ALA A 69 14.97 0.43 -2.71
C ALA A 69 16.38 -0.11 -2.41
N VAL A 70 16.62 -0.53 -1.18
CA VAL A 70 17.92 -1.08 -0.75
C VAL A 70 17.74 -2.27 0.17
N VAL A 71 18.69 -3.20 0.11
CA VAL A 71 18.79 -4.29 1.09
C VAL A 71 19.24 -3.69 2.42
N ARG A 72 18.47 -3.93 3.49
CA ARG A 72 18.77 -3.42 4.84
C ARG A 72 18.92 -4.59 5.79
N LEU A 73 20.08 -4.69 6.43
CA LEU A 73 20.41 -5.74 7.40
C LEU A 73 19.85 -5.48 8.81
N ASP A 74 19.13 -4.37 8.98
CA ASP A 74 18.54 -3.95 10.25
C ASP A 74 17.36 -4.86 10.63
N ARG A 75 17.54 -5.68 11.67
CA ARG A 75 16.51 -6.59 12.20
C ARG A 75 15.47 -5.87 13.07
N ASN A 76 15.71 -4.65 13.53
CA ASN A 76 14.72 -3.87 14.30
C ASN A 76 13.59 -3.35 13.40
N PHE A 77 13.81 -3.38 12.08
CA PHE A 77 12.84 -3.02 11.05
C PHE A 77 11.62 -3.95 10.97
N VAL A 78 11.56 -5.06 11.70
CA VAL A 78 10.56 -6.11 11.42
C VAL A 78 9.84 -6.60 12.65
N THR A 79 9.90 -5.84 13.73
CA THR A 79 9.24 -6.15 15.00
C THR A 79 7.73 -6.29 14.87
N TRP A 80 7.13 -5.76 13.79
CA TRP A 80 5.71 -5.94 13.47
C TRP A 80 5.40 -7.24 12.71
N LEU A 81 6.39 -7.87 12.06
CA LEU A 81 6.17 -9.10 11.33
C LEU A 81 5.98 -10.27 12.29
N ARG A 82 5.00 -11.12 11.99
CA ARG A 82 4.74 -12.37 12.74
C ARG A 82 5.73 -13.47 12.40
N LYS A 83 6.52 -13.30 11.34
CA LYS A 83 7.57 -14.22 10.89
C LYS A 83 8.88 -13.44 10.73
N GLU A 84 9.99 -14.13 10.95
CA GLU A 84 11.29 -13.54 10.66
C GLU A 84 11.37 -13.13 9.18
N PRO A 85 11.79 -11.90 8.87
CA PRO A 85 11.91 -11.44 7.50
C PRO A 85 13.09 -12.13 6.80
N ASN A 86 12.98 -12.21 5.49
CA ASN A 86 14.15 -12.42 4.67
C ASN A 86 14.87 -11.08 4.44
N ILE A 87 15.94 -10.84 5.20
CA ILE A 87 16.72 -9.60 5.17
C ILE A 87 17.42 -9.32 3.82
N SER A 88 17.45 -10.28 2.90
CA SER A 88 17.98 -10.08 1.53
C SER A 88 16.98 -9.39 0.61
N ILE A 89 15.70 -9.25 1.00
CA ILE A 89 14.69 -8.58 0.19
C ILE A 89 14.88 -7.06 0.30
N PRO A 90 15.01 -6.34 -0.83
CA PRO A 90 15.08 -4.88 -0.82
C PRO A 90 13.85 -4.24 -0.19
N THR A 91 14.05 -3.11 0.48
CA THR A 91 12.98 -2.31 1.07
C THR A 91 13.07 -0.88 0.57
N VAL A 92 11.92 -0.28 0.27
CA VAL A 92 11.81 1.17 0.02
C VAL A 92 11.32 1.88 1.28
N LEU A 93 11.61 3.17 1.36
CA LEU A 93 11.03 4.07 2.36
C LEU A 93 9.80 4.76 1.77
N ILE A 94 8.73 4.87 2.54
CA ILE A 94 7.51 5.57 2.17
C ILE A 94 7.18 6.55 3.29
N ARG A 95 6.97 7.81 2.94
CA ARG A 95 6.41 8.82 3.84
C ARG A 95 4.91 8.90 3.62
N LEU A 96 4.14 8.48 4.61
CA LEU A 96 2.68 8.55 4.61
C LEU A 96 2.22 9.98 4.87
N ASP A 97 1.28 10.44 4.05
CA ASP A 97 0.64 11.76 4.19
C ASP A 97 -0.85 11.65 4.57
N ASP A 98 -1.50 10.53 4.25
CA ASP A 98 -2.92 10.30 4.52
C ASP A 98 -3.17 8.83 4.92
N ILE A 99 -3.82 8.62 6.07
CA ILE A 99 -4.09 7.28 6.62
C ILE A 99 -5.56 7.18 6.99
N ARG A 100 -6.26 6.24 6.36
CA ARG A 100 -7.69 6.00 6.51
C ARG A 100 -7.92 4.51 6.76
N LEU A 101 -7.88 4.09 8.02
CA LEU A 101 -7.90 2.67 8.38
C LEU A 101 -9.30 2.05 8.37
N THR A 102 -10.35 2.87 8.38
CA THR A 102 -11.76 2.46 8.49
C THR A 102 -12.65 3.12 7.42
N PRO A 103 -13.84 2.57 7.13
CA PRO A 103 -14.80 3.21 6.24
C PRO A 103 -15.19 4.61 6.72
N ARG A 104 -15.35 4.77 8.04
CA ARG A 104 -15.67 6.07 8.65
C ARG A 104 -14.58 7.11 8.41
N SER A 105 -13.32 6.71 8.38
CA SER A 105 -12.19 7.59 8.03
C SER A 105 -12.00 7.78 6.51
N GLY A 106 -12.87 7.20 5.67
CA GLY A 106 -12.80 7.36 4.21
C GLY A 106 -11.85 6.40 3.50
N CYS A 107 -11.60 5.21 4.07
CA CYS A 107 -10.90 4.15 3.35
C CYS A 107 -11.71 3.69 2.13
N LEU A 108 -11.04 3.04 1.17
CA LEU A 108 -11.71 2.52 -0.02
C LEU A 108 -11.76 0.99 0.05
N LEU A 109 -12.95 0.42 0.30
CA LEU A 109 -13.11 -1.03 0.48
C LEU A 109 -13.03 -1.76 -0.85
N ARG A 110 -12.50 -3.00 -0.81
CA ARG A 110 -12.43 -3.89 -1.97
C ARG A 110 -13.79 -4.06 -2.66
N THR A 111 -14.87 -4.19 -1.90
CA THR A 111 -16.23 -4.34 -2.42
C THR A 111 -16.68 -3.13 -3.23
N GLU A 112 -16.29 -1.92 -2.83
CA GLU A 112 -16.56 -0.69 -3.57
C GLU A 112 -15.67 -0.58 -4.81
N ILE A 113 -14.40 -0.99 -4.71
CA ILE A 113 -13.46 -1.01 -5.83
C ILE A 113 -13.95 -1.94 -6.94
N LEU A 114 -14.52 -3.10 -6.59
CA LEU A 114 -15.08 -4.05 -7.55
C LEU A 114 -16.30 -3.51 -8.33
N GLN A 115 -16.97 -2.49 -7.80
CA GLN A 115 -18.09 -1.82 -8.48
C GLN A 115 -17.62 -0.71 -9.43
N ASP A 116 -16.37 -0.25 -9.30
CA ASP A 116 -15.81 0.79 -10.16
C ASP A 116 -15.37 0.21 -11.51
N ALA A 117 -15.83 0.82 -12.60
CA ALA A 117 -15.59 0.31 -13.96
C ALA A 117 -14.09 0.22 -14.32
N THR A 118 -13.28 1.10 -13.76
CA THR A 118 -11.83 1.19 -13.99
C THR A 118 -11.07 0.40 -12.93
N LEU A 119 -11.32 0.68 -11.64
CA LEU A 119 -10.50 0.14 -10.55
C LEU A 119 -10.75 -1.34 -10.25
N ARG A 120 -11.86 -1.93 -10.71
CA ARG A 120 -12.12 -3.37 -10.54
C ARG A 120 -11.04 -4.27 -11.15
N ASN A 121 -10.25 -3.75 -12.08
CA ASN A 121 -9.19 -4.47 -12.77
C ASN A 121 -7.81 -4.32 -12.11
N LEU A 122 -7.70 -3.58 -10.99
CA LEU A 122 -6.45 -3.42 -10.26
C LEU A 122 -5.79 -4.77 -10.00
N HIS A 123 -4.52 -4.90 -10.37
CA HIS A 123 -3.77 -6.15 -10.23
C HIS A 123 -3.71 -6.67 -8.78
N ALA A 124 -3.83 -5.79 -7.78
CA ALA A 124 -3.93 -6.18 -6.37
C ALA A 124 -5.14 -7.08 -6.06
N ILE A 125 -6.18 -7.02 -6.89
CA ILE A 125 -7.40 -7.84 -6.76
C ILE A 125 -7.20 -9.20 -7.44
N SER A 126 -6.60 -9.22 -8.63
CA SER A 126 -6.50 -10.41 -9.49
C SER A 126 -5.25 -11.27 -9.25
N MET A 127 -4.16 -10.69 -8.72
CA MET A 127 -2.87 -11.38 -8.55
C MET A 127 -2.42 -11.39 -7.08
N PRO A 128 -3.04 -12.17 -6.19
CA PRO A 128 -2.83 -12.03 -4.76
C PRO A 128 -1.45 -12.51 -4.24
N SER A 129 -0.59 -13.06 -5.09
CA SER A 129 0.79 -13.42 -4.75
C SER A 129 1.79 -12.26 -4.91
N VAL A 130 1.38 -11.19 -5.59
CA VAL A 130 2.22 -10.00 -5.82
C VAL A 130 1.96 -8.97 -4.71
N THR A 131 2.99 -8.20 -4.37
CA THR A 131 2.95 -7.27 -3.23
C THR A 131 3.22 -5.83 -3.62
N ASN A 132 3.76 -5.58 -4.83
CA ASN A 132 4.00 -4.25 -5.35
C ASN A 132 3.50 -4.19 -6.81
N TYR A 133 2.67 -3.19 -7.13
CA TYR A 133 2.10 -3.01 -8.47
C TYR A 133 2.31 -1.58 -8.95
N LYS A 134 2.70 -1.42 -10.22
CA LYS A 134 2.65 -0.14 -10.91
C LYS A 134 1.23 0.06 -11.44
N LEU A 135 0.60 1.18 -11.12
CA LEU A 135 -0.70 1.54 -11.69
C LEU A 135 -0.54 2.02 -13.13
N THR A 136 -1.53 1.71 -13.97
CA THR A 136 -1.69 2.38 -15.26
C THR A 136 -2.14 3.84 -15.05
N ALA A 137 -1.93 4.70 -16.04
CA ALA A 137 -2.36 6.10 -15.96
C ALA A 137 -3.87 6.25 -15.72
N VAL A 138 -4.69 5.34 -16.26
CA VAL A 138 -6.15 5.36 -16.10
C VAL A 138 -6.56 4.96 -14.68
N GLU A 139 -5.90 3.94 -14.10
CA GLU A 139 -6.12 3.54 -12.71
C GLU A 139 -5.65 4.61 -11.74
N ASP A 140 -4.49 5.21 -11.98
CA ASP A 140 -3.93 6.30 -11.17
C ASP A 140 -4.88 7.49 -11.11
N ALA A 141 -5.29 8.01 -12.27
CA ALA A 141 -6.20 9.14 -12.34
C ALA A 141 -7.54 8.86 -11.63
N ARG A 142 -8.10 7.66 -11.83
CA ARG A 142 -9.35 7.27 -11.18
C ARG A 142 -9.18 7.10 -9.67
N LEU A 143 -8.11 6.46 -9.23
CA LEU A 143 -7.85 6.22 -7.81
C LEU A 143 -7.64 7.55 -7.08
N ALA A 144 -6.86 8.47 -7.65
CA ALA A 144 -6.68 9.81 -7.08
C ALA A 144 -8.02 10.55 -6.91
N GLN A 145 -8.88 10.53 -7.94
CA GLN A 145 -10.21 11.14 -7.87
C GLN A 145 -11.07 10.54 -6.74
N VAL A 146 -11.12 9.21 -6.66
CA VAL A 146 -11.95 8.48 -5.71
C VAL A 146 -11.42 8.63 -4.27
N TRP A 147 -10.10 8.67 -4.11
CA TRP A 147 -9.45 8.91 -2.83
C TRP A 147 -9.72 10.32 -2.32
N GLU A 148 -9.56 11.34 -3.15
CA GLU A 148 -9.81 12.72 -2.75
C GLU A 148 -11.28 13.01 -2.44
N ALA A 149 -12.21 12.43 -3.21
CA ALA A 149 -13.65 12.57 -2.95
C ALA A 149 -14.08 12.00 -1.58
N ARG A 150 -13.29 11.08 -1.01
CA ARG A 150 -13.53 10.48 0.31
C ARG A 150 -12.82 11.21 1.45
N ARG A 151 -12.01 12.25 1.17
CA ARG A 151 -11.33 13.01 2.20
C ARG A 151 -12.37 13.70 3.07
N LEU A 152 -12.43 13.34 4.35
CA LEU A 152 -13.22 14.08 5.33
C LEU A 152 -12.61 15.49 5.39
N ARG A 153 -13.39 16.49 4.99
CA ARG A 153 -13.07 17.89 5.29
C ARG A 153 -13.62 18.14 6.68
N ASP A 154 -12.78 18.59 7.60
CA ASP A 154 -13.25 19.12 8.87
C ASP A 154 -14.28 20.21 8.55
N LEU A 155 -15.53 20.00 8.99
CA LEU A 155 -16.63 20.97 8.90
C LEU A 155 -16.46 22.03 10.00
#